data_AF-A0AA88A982-F1
#
_entry.id   AF-A0AA88A982-F1
#
_cell.length_a   1.000
_cell.length_b   1.000
_cell.length_c   1.000
_cell.angle_alpha   90.00
_cell.angle_beta   90.00
_cell.angle_gamma   90.00
#
_symmetry.space_group_name_H-M   'P 1'
#
loop_
_entity.id
_entity.type
_entity.pdbx_description
1 polymer ?
#
loop_
_entity_poly.entity_id
_entity_poly.type
_entity_poly.pdbx_seq_one_letter_code
_entity_poly.pdbx_strand_id
1 'polypeptide(L)'
;MMRPENNQEDNEEDDWMINWDQRRRTAAVQILCYFVYALKLRHVYYSKHHLSHSATSSKGKKRDAPEDDLFKREFESMREAISSVTEAIREGNAIAKRSRARVYSEEEVFRELVNIGIDERLRYKAYNFLTQDATRVRALFGCPVEERKNFLLQLMYGPRNL
;
A
#
# COMPACT_ATOMS: atom_id res chain seq x y z
N MET A 1 3.85 38.62 13.77
CA MET A 1 4.82 37.62 13.26
C MET A 1 4.16 36.26 13.37
N MET A 2 3.49 35.80 12.31
CA MET A 2 2.76 34.53 12.27
C MET A 2 3.67 33.46 11.67
N ARG A 3 3.82 32.33 12.36
CA ARG A 3 4.52 31.13 11.90
C ARG A 3 3.48 30.21 11.24
N PRO A 4 3.64 29.78 9.97
CA PRO A 4 2.79 28.75 9.39
C PRO A 4 3.46 27.39 9.68
N GLU A 5 2.95 26.66 10.67
CA GLU A 5 3.54 25.36 11.08
C GLU A 5 2.59 24.16 10.87
N ASN A 6 1.49 24.33 10.13
CA ASN A 6 0.50 23.26 9.91
C ASN A 6 0.47 22.72 8.46
N ASN A 7 1.39 23.13 7.59
CA ASN A 7 1.42 22.65 6.20
C ASN A 7 2.52 21.61 5.96
N GLN A 8 3.31 21.24 6.97
CA GLN A 8 4.47 20.38 6.79
C GLN A 8 4.12 18.90 6.91
N GLU A 9 3.26 18.52 7.87
CA GLU A 9 2.93 17.12 8.15
C GLU A 9 1.98 16.52 7.10
N ASP A 10 1.01 17.30 6.59
CA ASP A 10 0.10 16.86 5.52
C ASP A 10 0.86 16.65 4.18
N ASN A 11 1.88 17.50 3.93
CA ASN A 11 2.76 17.35 2.76
C ASN A 11 3.63 16.10 2.86
N GLU A 12 4.07 15.70 4.06
CA GLU A 12 4.84 14.47 4.26
C GLU A 12 3.98 13.21 4.05
N GLU A 13 2.69 13.28 4.38
CA GLU A 13 1.75 12.19 4.11
C GLU A 13 1.45 11.97 2.62
N ASP A 14 1.20 13.06 1.90
CA ASP A 14 1.02 12.99 0.45
C ASP A 14 2.34 12.65 -0.26
N ASP A 15 3.48 13.14 0.23
CA ASP A 15 4.80 12.84 -0.34
C ASP A 15 5.17 11.36 -0.18
N TRP A 16 4.88 10.71 0.96
CA TRP A 16 5.14 9.27 1.07
C TRP A 16 4.25 8.46 0.13
N MET A 17 2.98 8.81 -0.03
CA MET A 17 2.05 8.13 -0.93
C MET A 17 2.46 8.26 -2.39
N ILE A 18 2.85 9.47 -2.81
CA ILE A 18 3.36 9.75 -4.16
C ILE A 18 4.69 9.02 -4.40
N ASN A 19 5.61 9.05 -3.43
CA ASN A 19 6.89 8.37 -3.52
C ASN A 19 6.72 6.85 -3.59
N TRP A 20 5.75 6.31 -2.85
CA TRP A 20 5.46 4.88 -2.86
C TRP A 20 4.84 4.42 -4.18
N ASP A 21 3.89 5.18 -4.74
CA ASP A 21 3.33 4.90 -6.07
C ASP A 21 4.37 5.07 -7.18
N GLN A 22 5.21 6.11 -7.11
CA GLN A 22 6.30 6.36 -8.03
C GLN A 22 7.31 5.21 -8.03
N ARG A 23 7.73 4.73 -6.84
CA ARG A 23 8.63 3.57 -6.72
C ARG A 23 8.03 2.30 -7.31
N ARG A 24 6.73 2.07 -7.13
CA ARG A 24 6.03 0.90 -7.72
C ARG A 24 5.97 1.01 -9.24
N ARG A 25 5.67 2.19 -9.78
CA ARG A 25 5.67 2.45 -11.22
C ARG A 25 7.07 2.29 -11.82
N THR A 26 8.10 2.84 -11.19
CA THR A 26 9.49 2.69 -11.66
C THR A 26 9.94 1.24 -11.63
N ALA A 27 9.63 0.48 -10.57
CA ALA A 27 9.94 -0.95 -10.50
C ALA A 27 9.19 -1.75 -11.58
N ALA A 28 7.91 -1.48 -11.80
CA ALA A 28 7.13 -2.12 -12.85
C ALA A 28 7.70 -1.83 -14.26
N VAL A 29 8.06 -0.56 -14.52
CA VAL A 29 8.72 -0.15 -15.77
C VAL A 29 10.07 -0.85 -15.95
N GLN A 30 10.89 -0.91 -14.91
CA GLN A 30 12.18 -1.61 -14.95
C GLN A 30 12.00 -3.10 -15.26
N ILE A 31 11.08 -3.79 -14.59
CA ILE A 31 10.78 -5.20 -14.84
C ILE A 31 10.29 -5.41 -16.28
N LEU A 32 9.38 -4.56 -16.76
CA LEU A 32 8.89 -4.58 -18.15
C LEU A 32 10.03 -4.38 -19.16
N CYS A 33 10.91 -3.40 -18.93
CA CYS A 33 12.07 -3.14 -19.77
C CYS A 33 13.03 -4.33 -19.80
N TYR A 34 13.34 -4.94 -18.65
CA TYR A 34 14.18 -6.14 -18.58
C TYR A 34 13.54 -7.33 -19.30
N PHE A 35 12.24 -7.53 -19.14
CA PHE A 35 11.51 -8.61 -19.81
C PHE A 35 11.51 -8.43 -21.34
N VAL A 36 11.21 -7.24 -21.83
CA VAL A 36 11.27 -6.91 -23.26
C VAL A 36 12.69 -7.05 -23.80
N TYR A 37 13.70 -6.61 -23.05
CA TYR A 37 15.11 -6.75 -23.42
C TYR A 37 15.52 -8.23 -23.51
N ALA A 38 15.12 -9.06 -22.55
CA ALA A 38 15.37 -10.49 -22.55
C ALA A 38 14.68 -11.19 -23.74
N LEU A 39 13.45 -10.80 -24.08
CA LEU A 39 12.76 -11.31 -25.28
C LEU A 39 13.48 -10.91 -26.58
N LYS A 40 13.98 -9.68 -26.67
CA LYS A 40 14.77 -9.21 -27.82
C LYS A 40 16.11 -9.95 -27.93
N LEU A 41 16.82 -10.13 -26.82
CA LEU A 41 18.06 -10.92 -26.76
C LEU A 41 17.81 -12.36 -27.18
N ARG A 42 16.77 -13.00 -26.64
CA ARG A 42 16.38 -14.36 -27.02
C ARG A 42 16.04 -14.43 -28.51
N HIS A 43 15.26 -13.50 -29.05
CA HIS A 43 14.92 -13.48 -30.46
C HIS A 43 16.16 -13.32 -31.36
N VAL A 44 17.06 -12.40 -31.05
CA VAL A 44 18.30 -12.17 -31.82
C VAL A 44 19.26 -13.35 -31.69
N TYR A 45 19.42 -13.91 -30.49
CA TYR A 45 20.30 -15.04 -30.22
C TYR A 45 19.81 -16.32 -30.91
N TYR A 46 18.52 -16.66 -30.79
CA TYR A 46 17.94 -17.81 -31.47
C TYR A 46 17.85 -17.62 -33.00
N SER A 47 17.55 -16.43 -33.49
CA SER A 47 17.53 -16.13 -34.94
C SER A 47 18.91 -16.30 -35.59
N LYS A 48 19.98 -15.92 -34.88
CA LYS A 48 21.36 -16.08 -35.37
C LYS A 48 21.83 -17.54 -35.40
N HIS A 49 21.37 -18.37 -34.45
CA HIS A 49 21.65 -19.82 -34.43
C HIS A 49 20.84 -20.62 -35.47
N HIS A 50 19.65 -20.16 -35.86
CA HIS A 50 18.85 -20.84 -36.88
C HIS A 50 19.37 -20.61 -38.31
N LEU A 51 20.05 -19.48 -38.56
CA LEU A 51 20.61 -19.16 -39.89
C LEU A 51 21.96 -19.83 -40.16
N SER A 52 22.72 -20.12 -39.11
CA SER A 52 24.04 -20.77 -39.21
C SER A 52 23.96 -22.30 -39.36
N HIS A 53 22.87 -22.93 -38.91
CA HIS A 53 22.62 -24.37 -39.12
C HIS A 53 21.99 -24.73 -40.48
N SER A 54 21.51 -23.74 -41.25
CA SER A 54 20.80 -23.99 -42.52
C SER A 54 21.74 -24.15 -43.74
N ALA A 55 23.02 -23.79 -43.63
CA ALA A 55 23.97 -23.84 -44.76
C ALA A 55 24.70 -25.19 -44.95
N THR A 56 24.61 -26.12 -44.01
CA THR A 56 25.24 -27.45 -44.15
C THR A 56 24.42 -28.52 -43.43
N SER A 57 23.74 -29.39 -44.18
CA SER A 57 23.50 -30.81 -43.88
C SER A 57 22.18 -31.27 -44.49
N SER A 58 22.30 -31.92 -45.64
CA SER A 58 21.27 -32.77 -46.22
C SER A 58 21.06 -34.04 -45.37
N LYS A 59 19.81 -34.51 -45.31
CA LYS A 59 19.34 -35.83 -44.80
C LYS A 59 19.52 -36.11 -43.29
N GLY A 60 18.38 -36.11 -42.58
CA GLY A 60 18.25 -36.75 -41.27
C GLY A 60 16.85 -36.65 -40.69
N LYS A 61 16.04 -37.69 -40.86
CA LYS A 61 14.72 -37.87 -40.25
C LYS A 61 14.88 -38.07 -38.73
N LYS A 62 14.45 -37.13 -37.86
CA LYS A 62 14.34 -37.43 -36.41
C LYS A 62 13.49 -36.45 -35.56
N ARG A 63 12.22 -36.85 -35.37
CA ARG A 63 11.38 -36.81 -34.12
C ARG A 63 10.92 -35.45 -33.57
N ASP A 64 9.70 -35.06 -33.96
CA ASP A 64 8.91 -33.93 -33.44
C ASP A 64 8.19 -34.22 -32.10
N ALA A 65 8.88 -34.56 -31.01
CA ALA A 65 8.17 -34.94 -29.77
C ALA A 65 8.79 -34.66 -28.37
N PRO A 66 9.71 -33.68 -28.14
CA PRO A 66 10.01 -33.27 -26.76
C PRO A 66 9.83 -31.77 -26.46
N GLU A 67 9.61 -30.92 -27.45
CA GLU A 67 9.52 -29.45 -27.25
C GLU A 67 8.21 -29.04 -26.56
N ASP A 68 7.11 -29.74 -26.86
CA ASP A 68 5.77 -29.41 -26.37
C ASP A 68 5.62 -29.68 -24.86
N ASP A 69 6.25 -30.76 -24.36
CA ASP A 69 6.22 -31.14 -22.94
C ASP A 69 7.06 -30.20 -22.06
N LEU A 70 8.23 -29.78 -22.57
CA LEU A 70 9.08 -28.78 -21.93
C LEU A 70 8.40 -27.41 -21.87
N PHE A 71 7.80 -26.97 -22.99
CA PHE A 71 7.08 -25.71 -23.04
C PHE A 71 5.88 -25.70 -22.08
N LYS A 72 5.14 -26.81 -22.00
CA LYS A 72 4.02 -26.97 -21.07
C LYS A 72 4.46 -26.89 -19.61
N ARG A 73 5.55 -27.56 -19.25
CA ARG A 73 6.12 -27.53 -17.90
C ARG A 73 6.60 -26.13 -17.49
N GLU A 74 7.30 -25.44 -18.39
CA GLU A 74 7.73 -24.06 -18.18
C GLU A 74 6.52 -23.12 -18.02
N PHE A 75 5.48 -23.32 -18.84
CA PHE A 75 4.24 -22.55 -18.75
C PHE A 75 3.50 -22.80 -17.42
N GLU A 76 3.43 -24.04 -16.96
CA GLU A 76 2.86 -24.41 -15.66
C GLU A 76 3.66 -23.76 -14.52
N SER A 77 4.99 -23.83 -14.56
CA SER A 77 5.86 -23.17 -13.57
C SER A 77 5.67 -21.65 -13.56
N MET A 78 5.53 -21.00 -14.72
CA MET A 78 5.23 -19.57 -14.80
C MET A 78 3.84 -19.25 -14.24
N ARG A 79 2.84 -20.07 -14.55
CA ARG A 79 1.48 -19.92 -14.04
C ARG A 79 1.44 -20.03 -12.51
N GLU A 80 2.16 -20.98 -11.94
CA GLU A 80 2.28 -21.15 -10.49
C GLU A 80 2.96 -19.95 -9.84
N ALA A 81 4.08 -19.47 -10.41
CA ALA A 81 4.78 -18.29 -9.92
C ALA A 81 3.87 -17.04 -9.94
N ILE A 82 3.13 -16.82 -11.03
CA ILE A 82 2.18 -15.71 -11.15
C ILE A 82 1.04 -15.84 -10.14
N SER A 83 0.51 -17.05 -9.95
CA SER A 83 -0.55 -17.30 -8.96
C SER A 83 -0.06 -17.00 -7.55
N SER A 84 1.16 -17.44 -7.20
CA SER A 84 1.76 -17.17 -5.89
C SER A 84 1.96 -15.67 -5.65
N VAL A 85 2.42 -14.92 -6.65
CA VAL A 85 2.58 -13.46 -6.54
C VAL A 85 1.22 -12.78 -6.39
N THR A 86 0.21 -13.25 -7.12
CA THR A 86 -1.16 -12.70 -7.03
C THR A 86 -1.74 -12.87 -5.63
N GLU A 87 -1.57 -14.04 -5.01
CA GLU A 87 -2.00 -14.28 -3.63
C GLU A 87 -1.23 -13.41 -2.63
N ALA A 88 0.09 -13.27 -2.79
CA ALA A 88 0.90 -12.39 -1.94
C ALA A 88 0.46 -10.91 -2.02
N ILE A 89 0.13 -10.42 -3.22
CA ILE A 89 -0.41 -9.07 -3.41
C ILE A 89 -1.78 -8.94 -2.74
N ARG A 90 -2.65 -9.94 -2.87
CA ARG A 90 -3.98 -9.94 -2.25
C ARG A 90 -3.89 -9.89 -0.72
N GLU A 91 -3.03 -10.70 -0.13
CA GLU A 91 -2.78 -10.72 1.31
C GLU A 91 -2.16 -9.40 1.78
N GLY A 92 -1.14 -8.89 1.06
CA GLY A 92 -0.53 -7.59 1.34
C GLY A 92 -1.54 -6.45 1.31
N ASN A 93 -2.46 -6.45 0.35
CA ASN A 93 -3.55 -5.47 0.27
C ASN A 93 -4.56 -5.61 1.41
N ALA A 94 -4.84 -6.84 1.87
CA ALA A 94 -5.72 -7.07 3.01
C ALA A 94 -5.10 -6.54 4.32
N ILE A 95 -3.80 -6.77 4.52
CA ILE A 95 -3.04 -6.23 5.65
C ILE A 95 -3.02 -4.70 5.61
N ALA A 96 -2.71 -4.10 4.46
CA ALA A 96 -2.68 -2.65 4.29
C ALA A 96 -4.05 -1.99 4.54
N LYS A 97 -5.16 -2.66 4.19
CA LYS A 97 -6.51 -2.18 4.51
C LYS A 97 -6.80 -2.23 6.01
N ARG A 98 -6.34 -3.28 6.70
CA ARG A 98 -6.48 -3.42 8.17
C ARG A 98 -5.61 -2.42 8.94
N SER A 99 -4.46 -2.03 8.40
CA SER A 99 -3.55 -1.08 9.04
C SER A 99 -3.93 0.39 8.84
N ARG A 100 -4.91 0.70 7.99
CA ARG A 100 -5.40 2.08 7.85
C ARG A 100 -6.02 2.53 9.17
N ALA A 101 -5.41 3.54 9.78
CA ALA A 101 -5.99 4.21 10.92
C ALA A 101 -7.39 4.69 10.55
N ARG A 102 -8.39 4.38 11.38
CA ARG A 102 -9.74 4.90 11.18
C ARG A 102 -9.68 6.43 11.21
N VAL A 103 -10.20 7.05 10.16
CA VAL A 103 -10.41 8.50 10.09
C VAL A 103 -11.79 8.79 10.66
N TYR A 104 -11.86 9.64 11.67
CA TYR A 104 -13.11 10.07 12.28
C TYR A 104 -13.49 11.42 11.69
N SER A 105 -14.73 11.54 11.26
CA SER A 105 -15.28 12.83 10.82
C SER A 105 -15.45 13.78 12.02
N GLU A 106 -15.40 15.08 11.77
CA GLU A 106 -15.65 16.08 12.83
C GLU A 106 -17.05 15.94 13.46
N GLU A 107 -18.05 15.57 12.66
CA GLU A 107 -19.41 15.29 13.15
C GLU A 107 -19.42 14.07 14.11
N GLU A 108 -18.66 13.02 13.80
CA GLU A 108 -18.48 11.88 14.73
C GLU A 108 -17.85 12.32 16.05
N VAL A 109 -16.83 13.20 15.99
CA VAL A 109 -16.18 13.75 17.19
C VAL A 109 -17.19 14.54 18.02
N PHE A 110 -17.96 15.44 17.39
CA PHE A 110 -18.93 16.27 18.11
C PHE A 110 -20.04 15.43 18.73
N ARG A 111 -20.59 14.46 17.99
CA ARG A 111 -21.59 13.52 18.50
C ARG A 111 -21.07 12.72 19.69
N GLU A 112 -19.82 12.31 19.66
CA GLU A 112 -19.21 11.58 20.78
C GLU A 112 -19.10 12.44 22.04
N LEU A 113 -18.77 13.73 21.91
CA LEU A 113 -18.73 14.66 23.05
C LEU A 113 -20.10 14.82 23.70
N VAL A 114 -21.18 14.79 22.92
CA VAL A 114 -22.55 14.76 23.43
C VAL A 114 -22.84 13.43 24.12
N ASN A 115 -22.47 12.31 23.49
CA ASN A 115 -22.70 10.95 24.01
C ASN A 115 -22.04 10.72 25.37
N ILE A 116 -20.79 11.14 25.56
CA ILE A 116 -20.08 11.02 26.84
C ILE A 116 -20.50 12.10 27.86
N GLY A 117 -21.46 12.96 27.53
CA GLY A 117 -22.01 13.94 28.45
C GLY A 117 -21.06 15.08 28.81
N ILE A 118 -20.31 15.62 27.85
CA ILE A 118 -19.54 16.86 28.05
C ILE A 118 -20.51 18.04 28.16
N ASP A 119 -20.29 18.85 29.21
CA ASP A 119 -21.05 20.07 29.46
C ASP A 119 -21.01 21.01 28.25
N GLU A 120 -22.15 21.63 27.93
CA GLU A 120 -22.31 22.47 26.74
C GLU A 120 -21.31 23.64 26.72
N ARG A 121 -20.97 24.20 27.88
CA ARG A 121 -19.98 25.29 27.99
C ARG A 121 -18.56 24.83 27.67
N LEU A 122 -18.27 23.55 27.88
CA LEU A 122 -16.97 22.95 27.61
C LEU A 122 -16.90 22.27 26.24
N ARG A 123 -18.05 21.89 25.65
CA ARG A 123 -18.14 21.05 24.45
C ARG A 123 -17.38 21.63 23.26
N TYR A 124 -17.56 22.91 22.95
CA TYR A 124 -16.85 23.56 21.84
C TYR A 124 -15.33 23.65 22.09
N LYS A 125 -14.92 23.85 23.35
CA LYS A 125 -13.50 23.85 23.72
C LYS A 125 -12.87 22.46 23.56
N ALA A 126 -13.58 21.42 23.98
CA ALA A 126 -13.15 20.03 23.79
C ALA A 126 -13.12 19.64 22.31
N TYR A 127 -14.12 20.04 21.54
CA TYR A 127 -14.18 19.83 20.09
C TYR A 127 -12.97 20.44 19.40
N ASN A 128 -12.72 21.75 19.59
CA ASN A 128 -11.57 22.43 19.00
C ASN A 128 -10.23 21.81 19.43
N PHE A 129 -10.12 21.38 20.69
CA PHE A 129 -8.93 20.72 21.18
C PHE A 129 -8.65 19.38 20.49
N LEU A 130 -9.70 18.61 20.18
CA LEU A 130 -9.60 17.32 19.51
C LEU A 130 -9.37 17.48 18.01
N THR A 131 -10.15 18.32 17.31
CA THR A 131 -10.07 18.45 15.85
C THR A 131 -8.80 19.11 15.34
N GLN A 132 -8.05 19.80 16.22
CA GLN A 132 -6.71 20.31 15.91
C GLN A 132 -5.64 19.23 15.76
N ASP A 133 -5.89 18.00 16.23
CA ASP A 133 -4.89 16.95 16.26
C ASP A 133 -5.54 15.56 16.16
N ALA A 134 -5.38 14.92 15.01
CA ALA A 134 -5.95 13.61 14.71
C ALA A 134 -5.46 12.51 15.68
N THR A 135 -4.30 12.67 16.32
CA THR A 135 -3.81 11.70 17.32
C THR A 135 -4.65 11.74 18.60
N ARG A 136 -5.15 12.91 19.00
CA ARG A 136 -6.03 13.06 20.18
C ARG A 136 -7.39 12.44 19.94
N VAL A 137 -7.92 12.62 18.73
CA VAL A 137 -9.16 11.96 18.29
C VAL A 137 -8.99 10.45 18.35
N ARG A 138 -7.91 9.92 17.77
CA ARG A 138 -7.61 8.49 17.78
C ARG A 138 -7.45 7.94 19.20
N ALA A 139 -6.75 8.66 20.07
CA ALA A 139 -6.58 8.28 21.47
C ALA A 139 -7.92 8.26 22.22
N LEU A 140 -8.77 9.27 22.03
CA LEU A 140 -10.10 9.34 22.62
C LEU A 140 -10.97 8.16 22.18
N PHE A 141 -11.04 7.89 20.87
CA PHE A 141 -11.84 6.81 20.33
C PHE A 141 -11.28 5.40 20.58
N GLY A 142 -9.99 5.29 20.93
CA GLY A 142 -9.38 4.08 21.44
C GLY A 142 -9.68 3.80 22.92
N CYS A 143 -10.07 4.82 23.68
CA CYS A 143 -10.47 4.70 25.08
C CYS A 143 -11.91 4.15 25.20
N PRO A 144 -12.19 3.21 26.14
CA PRO A 144 -13.55 2.76 26.44
C PRO A 144 -14.51 3.93 26.72
N VAL A 145 -15.77 3.80 26.29
CA VAL A 145 -16.75 4.90 26.31
C VAL A 145 -16.98 5.44 27.72
N GLU A 146 -16.97 4.55 28.71
CA GLU A 146 -17.19 4.83 30.13
C GLU A 146 -16.09 5.71 30.73
N GLU A 147 -14.85 5.55 30.25
CA GLU A 147 -13.68 6.28 30.75
C GLU A 147 -13.35 7.53 29.91
N ARG A 148 -13.88 7.59 28.69
CA ARG A 148 -13.57 8.59 27.66
C ARG A 148 -13.73 10.03 28.17
N LYS A 149 -14.73 10.31 29.01
CA LYS A 149 -14.94 11.64 29.60
C LYS A 149 -13.79 12.04 30.53
N ASN A 150 -13.42 11.17 31.48
CA ASN A 150 -12.34 11.45 32.42
C ASN A 150 -11.00 11.55 31.68
N PHE A 151 -10.76 10.62 30.75
CA PHE A 151 -9.58 10.62 29.88
C PHE A 151 -9.45 11.94 29.09
N LEU A 152 -10.54 12.43 28.48
CA LEU A 152 -10.54 13.70 27.76
C LEU A 152 -10.16 14.88 28.65
N LEU A 153 -10.71 14.93 29.87
CA LEU A 153 -10.40 15.99 30.81
C LEU A 153 -8.93 15.95 31.25
N GLN A 154 -8.37 14.75 31.48
CA GLN A 154 -6.94 14.58 31.74
C GLN A 154 -6.08 15.02 30.55
N LEU A 155 -6.53 14.74 29.32
CA LEU A 155 -5.84 15.14 28.11
C LEU A 155 -5.81 16.67 27.95
N MET A 156 -6.91 17.34 28.28
CA MET A 156 -7.06 18.79 28.14
C MET A 156 -6.38 19.59 29.26
N TYR A 157 -6.44 19.09 30.50
CA TYR A 157 -6.06 19.85 31.69
C TYR A 157 -4.89 19.22 32.46
N GLY A 158 -4.45 18.03 32.08
CA GLY A 158 -3.44 17.26 32.79
C GLY A 158 -3.98 16.54 34.03
N PRO A 159 -3.22 15.58 34.58
CA PRO A 159 -3.66 14.69 35.66
C PRO A 159 -3.84 15.37 37.03
N ARG A 160 -3.60 16.67 37.15
CA ARG A 160 -3.63 17.43 38.43
C ARG A 160 -4.80 18.41 38.57
N ASN A 161 -5.65 18.51 37.56
CA ASN A 161 -6.69 19.54 37.47
C ASN A 161 -8.13 18.95 37.42
N LEU A 162 -8.31 17.75 37.99
CA LEU A 162 -9.57 17.01 38.02
C LEU A 162 -10.02 16.70 39.44
#